data_AF-A0A9Q0RDY4-F1
#
_entry.id   AF-A0A9Q0RDY4-F1
#
_cell.length_a   1.000
_cell.length_b   1.000
_cell.length_c   1.000
_cell.angle_alpha   90.00
_cell.angle_beta   90.00
_cell.angle_gamma   90.00
#
_symmetry.space_group_name_H-M   'P 1'
#
loop_
_entity.id
_entity.type
_entity.pdbx_description
1 polymer ?
#
loop_
_entity_poly.entity_id
_entity_poly.type
_entity_poly.pdbx_seq_one_letter_code
_entity_poly.pdbx_strand_id
1 'polypeptide(L)'
;MIVTPNNYSWDGSVNPTFPLSGLYDDYYNSDPLVLPPGNWDWNETNHDTANLILFLILKNGNQFGWRFIGNDYPSTDWEARGDFWQGSSGLNWANLGTNSALHSTGGGNLGNVRFKWSSSCLKNSWSLDFRTGDSNDLVLIGYCDHLSNPNAKSTSTDFHFQTATIHTKSGADRVYVRDISRAAIDLGNGANGRTDTVDATDGDDVIAIHGNSHDFRIFGGAGNDVVFWYIDENLQSTAYLGPNFFGTGSWGSALWRDSDTDRLVLVIPTSTEVIEAGSTPAGKLRVVGVDSSYVVDTPTEDDVYARYCITCGVSSTSRKTLILEYRDISDQILTGYFYVTDFEEIQVGVGQGAKVYEIDDVNGHLNYNSNLQPLEEPNFPSQYCQPIIVSNSNILENQIYFFVFGFLLLFLL
;
A
#
# COMPACT_ATOMS: atom_id res chain seq x y z
N MET A 1 -0.14 21.69 -25.81
CA MET A 1 -1.07 22.84 -25.95
C MET A 1 -1.33 23.39 -24.56
N ILE A 2 -1.50 24.71 -24.39
CA ILE A 2 -1.95 25.25 -23.10
C ILE A 2 -3.47 25.06 -23.07
N VAL A 3 -3.94 24.11 -22.28
CA VAL A 3 -5.37 23.95 -21.97
C VAL A 3 -5.69 24.91 -20.82
N THR A 4 -6.91 25.46 -20.82
CA THR A 4 -7.31 26.48 -19.83
C THR A 4 -8.02 25.79 -18.66
N PRO A 5 -7.70 26.13 -17.39
CA PRO A 5 -8.43 25.65 -16.23
C PRO A 5 -9.95 25.79 -16.42
N ASN A 6 -10.71 24.81 -15.95
CA ASN A 6 -12.18 24.85 -16.02
C ASN A 6 -12.81 24.59 -14.64
N ASN A 7 -14.14 24.52 -14.58
CA ASN A 7 -14.90 24.37 -13.34
C ASN A 7 -14.69 23.03 -12.60
N TYR A 8 -13.96 22.08 -13.18
CA TYR A 8 -13.83 20.69 -12.73
C TYR A 8 -12.38 20.17 -12.71
N SER A 9 -11.44 20.78 -13.45
CA SER A 9 -10.00 20.52 -13.27
C SER A 9 -9.12 21.73 -13.55
N TRP A 10 -8.01 21.81 -12.80
CA TRP A 10 -7.04 22.91 -12.83
C TRP A 10 -6.29 23.04 -14.16
N ASP A 11 -6.21 21.98 -14.95
CA ASP A 11 -5.62 21.93 -16.28
C ASP A 11 -6.66 22.04 -17.41
N GLY A 12 -7.96 21.92 -17.08
CA GLY A 12 -9.06 21.87 -18.02
C GLY A 12 -9.29 20.53 -18.74
N SER A 13 -8.59 19.45 -18.38
CA SER A 13 -8.73 18.13 -19.03
C SER A 13 -10.04 17.39 -18.72
N VAL A 14 -10.81 17.81 -17.70
CA VAL A 14 -11.99 17.07 -17.22
C VAL A 14 -13.25 17.93 -17.33
N ASN A 15 -14.34 17.35 -17.80
CA ASN A 15 -15.67 17.97 -17.83
C ASN A 15 -16.72 16.88 -17.58
N PRO A 16 -17.04 16.55 -16.31
CA PRO A 16 -17.84 15.38 -15.97
C PRO A 16 -19.33 15.62 -16.22
N THR A 17 -20.03 14.59 -16.71
CA THR A 17 -21.50 14.57 -16.75
C THR A 17 -22.01 14.12 -15.39
N PHE A 18 -22.85 14.94 -14.75
CA PHE A 18 -23.50 14.60 -13.47
C PHE A 18 -24.93 14.07 -13.68
N PRO A 19 -25.44 13.21 -12.77
CA PRO A 19 -24.73 12.61 -11.63
C PRO A 19 -23.66 11.59 -12.07
N LEU A 20 -22.63 11.42 -11.24
CA LEU A 20 -21.63 10.37 -11.44
C LEU A 20 -22.28 8.99 -11.20
N SER A 21 -22.15 8.09 -12.16
CA SER A 21 -22.73 6.74 -12.06
C SER A 21 -22.05 5.93 -10.96
N GLY A 22 -22.84 5.27 -10.09
CA GLY A 22 -22.35 4.32 -9.07
C GLY A 22 -22.27 4.83 -7.63
N LEU A 23 -22.41 6.14 -7.40
CA LEU A 23 -22.35 6.75 -6.05
C LEU A 23 -23.75 7.01 -5.45
N TYR A 24 -23.86 6.98 -4.12
CA TYR A 24 -25.08 7.29 -3.37
C TYR A 24 -25.02 8.68 -2.72
N ASP A 25 -26.17 9.37 -2.69
CA ASP A 25 -26.45 10.54 -1.85
C ASP A 25 -27.72 10.20 -1.05
N ASP A 26 -27.60 10.10 0.27
CA ASP A 26 -28.72 9.78 1.16
C ASP A 26 -29.42 11.04 1.71
N TYR A 27 -28.87 12.23 1.44
CA TYR A 27 -29.29 13.49 2.04
C TYR A 27 -30.15 14.33 1.07
N TYR A 28 -29.71 14.49 -0.18
CA TYR A 28 -30.40 15.32 -1.18
C TYR A 28 -31.37 14.51 -2.03
N ASN A 29 -32.46 14.08 -1.40
CA ASN A 29 -33.50 13.19 -1.93
C ASN A 29 -34.44 13.89 -2.95
N SER A 30 -33.88 14.64 -3.92
CA SER A 30 -34.61 15.45 -4.90
C SER A 30 -33.94 15.45 -6.29
N ASP A 31 -34.69 15.00 -7.29
CA ASP A 31 -34.33 14.97 -8.72
C ASP A 31 -34.45 16.37 -9.37
N PRO A 32 -33.50 16.85 -10.20
CA PRO A 32 -32.23 16.21 -10.58
C PRO A 32 -31.07 16.52 -9.64
N LEU A 33 -30.21 15.52 -9.42
CA LEU A 33 -29.01 15.65 -8.59
C LEU A 33 -28.00 16.61 -9.24
N VAL A 34 -27.64 17.68 -8.52
CA VAL A 34 -26.61 18.64 -8.93
C VAL A 34 -25.64 18.86 -7.77
N LEU A 35 -24.44 18.30 -7.89
CA LEU A 35 -23.29 18.77 -7.12
C LEU A 35 -22.77 20.06 -7.78
N PRO A 36 -22.65 21.19 -7.05
CA PRO A 36 -22.13 22.42 -7.61
C PRO A 36 -20.61 22.31 -7.85
N PRO A 37 -20.07 22.79 -8.97
CA PRO A 37 -18.63 22.78 -9.22
C PRO A 37 -17.86 23.80 -8.37
N GLY A 38 -16.65 23.42 -7.97
CA GLY A 38 -15.66 24.28 -7.32
C GLY A 38 -14.42 23.50 -6.90
N ASN A 39 -13.43 24.20 -6.33
CA ASN A 39 -12.50 23.53 -5.42
C ASN A 39 -13.30 23.14 -4.17
N TRP A 40 -13.17 21.89 -3.73
CA TRP A 40 -13.85 21.38 -2.54
C TRP A 40 -13.12 21.90 -1.30
N ASP A 41 -13.55 23.07 -0.83
CA ASP A 41 -12.78 23.97 0.03
C ASP A 41 -12.84 23.63 1.52
N TRP A 42 -12.59 22.36 1.87
CA TRP A 42 -12.38 21.97 3.27
C TRP A 42 -11.20 22.74 3.86
N ASN A 43 -11.50 23.69 4.74
CA ASN A 43 -10.54 24.47 5.47
C ASN A 43 -10.63 24.13 6.95
N GLU A 44 -9.62 23.41 7.45
CA GLU A 44 -9.50 23.01 8.85
C GLU A 44 -9.57 24.18 9.83
N THR A 45 -9.21 25.39 9.39
CA THR A 45 -9.30 26.63 10.18
C THR A 45 -10.74 27.10 10.40
N ASN A 46 -11.67 26.68 9.54
CA ASN A 46 -13.03 27.20 9.45
C ASN A 46 -14.12 26.18 9.83
N HIS A 47 -13.86 24.88 9.62
CA HIS A 47 -14.84 23.79 9.72
C HIS A 47 -16.06 23.98 8.77
N ASP A 48 -15.80 24.37 7.53
CA ASP A 48 -16.81 24.51 6.48
C ASP A 48 -17.39 23.13 6.11
N THR A 49 -18.72 23.00 6.09
CA THR A 49 -19.38 21.72 5.76
C THR A 49 -19.41 21.49 4.25
N ALA A 50 -18.31 20.93 3.73
CA ALA A 50 -18.22 20.49 2.33
C ALA A 50 -19.30 19.44 2.02
N ASN A 51 -20.05 19.61 0.93
CA ASN A 51 -21.23 18.79 0.62
C ASN A 51 -20.93 17.64 -0.36
N LEU A 52 -20.43 16.51 0.16
CA LEU A 52 -21.00 15.16 -0.07
C LEU A 52 -20.29 14.13 0.82
N ILE A 53 -20.85 12.90 0.83
CA ILE A 53 -20.34 11.66 1.41
C ILE A 53 -20.64 11.57 2.92
N LEU A 54 -21.38 10.51 3.30
CA LEU A 54 -22.01 10.29 4.61
C LEU A 54 -21.12 10.62 5.82
N PHE A 55 -21.24 11.84 6.37
CA PHE A 55 -20.55 12.28 7.58
C PHE A 55 -21.11 11.62 8.85
N LEU A 56 -20.56 10.47 9.22
CA LEU A 56 -20.74 9.91 10.55
C LEU A 56 -19.76 10.58 11.52
N ILE A 57 -20.24 11.56 12.28
CA ILE A 57 -19.50 12.17 13.40
C ILE A 57 -19.14 11.05 14.39
N LEU A 58 -17.86 10.65 14.40
CA LEU A 58 -17.37 9.67 15.36
C LEU A 58 -17.36 10.30 16.75
N LYS A 59 -18.13 9.69 17.65
CA LYS A 59 -18.64 10.23 18.92
C LYS A 59 -17.58 10.75 19.93
N ASN A 60 -16.29 10.56 19.65
CA ASN A 60 -15.20 10.77 20.58
C ASN A 60 -14.17 11.85 20.17
N GLY A 61 -14.32 12.55 19.04
CA GLY A 61 -13.61 13.83 18.82
C GLY A 61 -13.21 14.21 17.39
N ASN A 62 -13.63 15.42 16.99
CA ASN A 62 -13.01 16.45 16.11
C ASN A 62 -12.31 16.11 14.77
N GLN A 63 -12.04 14.86 14.40
CA GLN A 63 -11.46 14.52 13.09
C GLN A 63 -12.55 14.18 12.07
N PHE A 64 -12.71 15.04 11.06
CA PHE A 64 -13.67 14.89 9.97
C PHE A 64 -13.08 14.04 8.84
N GLY A 65 -13.85 13.08 8.30
CA GLY A 65 -13.47 12.29 7.13
C GLY A 65 -14.68 11.74 6.39
N TRP A 66 -14.48 11.32 5.14
CA TRP A 66 -15.56 10.84 4.26
C TRP A 66 -15.79 9.32 4.38
N ARG A 67 -16.98 8.84 4.00
CA ARG A 67 -17.31 7.40 3.92
C ARG A 67 -18.04 7.03 2.62
N PHE A 68 -17.33 6.48 1.63
CA PHE A 68 -18.01 5.87 0.47
C PHE A 68 -18.78 4.62 0.88
N ILE A 69 -19.98 4.48 0.33
CA ILE A 69 -20.76 3.24 0.30
C ILE A 69 -21.19 3.07 -1.15
N GLY A 70 -20.85 1.93 -1.76
CA GLY A 70 -21.22 1.66 -3.15
C GLY A 70 -22.72 1.39 -3.31
N ASN A 71 -23.33 1.88 -4.40
CA ASN A 71 -24.75 1.64 -4.70
C ASN A 71 -25.06 0.14 -4.80
N ASP A 72 -24.22 -0.60 -5.54
CA ASP A 72 -24.39 -2.02 -5.82
C ASP A 72 -23.61 -2.88 -4.81
N TYR A 73 -23.88 -2.66 -3.51
CA TYR A 73 -23.31 -3.46 -2.43
C TYR A 73 -23.88 -4.90 -2.48
N PRO A 74 -23.04 -5.97 -2.39
CA PRO A 74 -21.65 -6.00 -1.93
C PRO A 74 -20.61 -6.17 -3.05
N SER A 75 -20.88 -5.72 -4.27
CA SER A 75 -20.02 -5.92 -5.44
C SER A 75 -19.93 -4.67 -6.30
N THR A 76 -19.61 -3.52 -5.68
CA THR A 76 -19.37 -2.29 -6.43
C THR A 76 -17.95 -2.30 -6.99
N ASP A 77 -17.87 -2.30 -8.31
CA ASP A 77 -16.66 -1.95 -9.07
C ASP A 77 -16.66 -0.42 -9.22
N TRP A 78 -15.56 0.24 -8.85
CA TRP A 78 -15.45 1.69 -8.88
C TRP A 78 -14.16 2.16 -9.55
N GLU A 79 -14.31 2.84 -10.69
CA GLU A 79 -13.26 3.54 -11.43
C GLU A 79 -13.41 5.07 -11.32
N ALA A 80 -12.30 5.78 -11.12
CA ALA A 80 -12.22 7.24 -11.15
C ALA A 80 -10.83 7.71 -11.62
N ARG A 81 -10.61 9.04 -11.67
CA ARG A 81 -9.24 9.59 -11.63
C ARG A 81 -8.78 9.76 -10.18
N GLY A 82 -7.49 9.57 -9.94
CA GLY A 82 -6.90 9.75 -8.61
C GLY A 82 -6.98 11.20 -8.12
N ASP A 83 -6.80 12.16 -9.02
CA ASP A 83 -6.83 13.61 -8.74
C ASP A 83 -8.24 14.19 -8.56
N PHE A 84 -9.30 13.37 -8.57
CA PHE A 84 -10.62 13.76 -8.10
C PHE A 84 -10.74 13.79 -6.57
N TRP A 85 -9.74 13.23 -5.87
CA TRP A 85 -9.80 13.03 -4.44
C TRP A 85 -8.66 13.77 -3.75
N GLN A 86 -9.04 14.54 -2.74
CA GLN A 86 -8.15 15.08 -1.72
C GLN A 86 -8.63 14.54 -0.38
N GLY A 87 -7.75 13.91 0.39
CA GLY A 87 -8.11 13.43 1.71
C GLY A 87 -8.27 14.55 2.72
N SER A 88 -9.10 14.28 3.72
CA SER A 88 -9.11 15.04 4.98
C SER A 88 -7.92 14.62 5.87
N SER A 89 -7.77 15.31 7.02
CA SER A 89 -6.94 14.91 8.17
C SER A 89 -7.67 14.05 9.21
N GLY A 90 -8.83 13.49 8.83
CA GLY A 90 -9.60 12.57 9.64
C GLY A 90 -9.87 11.25 8.93
N LEU A 91 -10.65 10.41 9.59
CA LEU A 91 -10.76 9.00 9.23
C LEU A 91 -11.61 8.78 7.98
N ASN A 92 -10.96 8.66 6.82
CA ASN A 92 -11.62 8.42 5.54
C ASN A 92 -11.82 6.90 5.29
N TRP A 93 -13.02 6.52 4.84
CA TRP A 93 -13.49 5.14 4.68
C TRP A 93 -14.08 4.87 3.30
N ALA A 94 -13.97 3.63 2.81
CA ALA A 94 -14.74 3.14 1.68
C ALA A 94 -15.36 1.78 1.99
N ASN A 95 -16.54 1.52 1.42
CA ASN A 95 -17.31 0.29 1.60
C ASN A 95 -18.02 -0.11 0.30
N LEU A 96 -17.27 -0.79 -0.56
CA LEU A 96 -17.77 -1.28 -1.86
C LEU A 96 -18.23 -2.75 -1.78
N GLY A 97 -17.88 -3.46 -0.70
CA GLY A 97 -18.35 -4.82 -0.36
C GLY A 97 -17.41 -5.96 -0.76
N THR A 98 -17.84 -7.19 -0.43
CA THR A 98 -17.02 -8.42 -0.43
C THR A 98 -16.52 -8.90 -1.78
N ASN A 99 -17.03 -8.36 -2.89
CA ASN A 99 -16.57 -8.63 -4.27
C ASN A 99 -16.33 -7.31 -5.03
N SER A 100 -15.81 -6.30 -4.34
CA SER A 100 -15.52 -4.99 -4.92
C SER A 100 -14.20 -4.91 -5.68
N ALA A 101 -14.07 -3.83 -6.45
CA ALA A 101 -12.83 -3.40 -7.08
C ALA A 101 -12.66 -1.87 -6.95
N LEU A 102 -11.41 -1.40 -6.93
CA LEU A 102 -11.06 0.03 -6.95
C LEU A 102 -10.05 0.28 -8.07
N HIS A 103 -10.35 1.23 -8.94
CA HIS A 103 -9.51 1.58 -10.08
C HIS A 103 -9.28 3.09 -10.13
N SER A 104 -8.02 3.49 -10.26
CA SER A 104 -7.61 4.88 -10.44
C SER A 104 -6.97 5.07 -11.80
N THR A 105 -7.27 6.20 -12.46
CA THR A 105 -6.63 6.64 -13.69
C THR A 105 -5.88 7.94 -13.45
N GLY A 106 -4.56 7.92 -13.65
CA GLY A 106 -3.69 9.05 -13.28
C GLY A 106 -3.47 9.18 -11.77
N GLY A 107 -2.40 9.89 -11.41
CA GLY A 107 -1.94 10.02 -10.02
C GLY A 107 -2.83 10.91 -9.15
N GLY A 108 -2.89 10.63 -7.85
CA GLY A 108 -3.76 11.33 -6.90
C GLY A 108 -3.19 11.38 -5.47
N ASN A 109 -3.54 12.42 -4.70
CA ASN A 109 -3.19 12.50 -3.28
C ASN A 109 -4.44 12.30 -2.42
N LEU A 110 -4.67 11.03 -2.06
CA LEU A 110 -5.86 10.61 -1.32
C LEU A 110 -5.86 11.00 0.17
N GLY A 111 -4.77 11.57 0.72
CA GLY A 111 -4.68 12.09 2.10
C GLY A 111 -4.91 11.03 3.19
N ASN A 112 -5.51 11.36 4.34
CA ASN A 112 -5.51 10.46 5.52
C ASN A 112 -6.51 9.28 5.39
N VAL A 113 -6.37 8.44 4.37
CA VAL A 113 -7.21 7.25 4.19
C VAL A 113 -6.63 6.08 4.96
N ARG A 114 -6.87 6.08 6.28
CA ARG A 114 -6.78 4.85 7.06
C ARG A 114 -7.87 3.89 6.60
N PHE A 115 -7.55 3.06 5.61
CA PHE A 115 -8.43 2.16 4.88
C PHE A 115 -9.08 1.06 5.75
N LYS A 116 -9.97 1.44 6.68
CA LYS A 116 -10.85 0.49 7.39
C LYS A 116 -12.07 0.15 6.54
N TRP A 117 -11.82 -0.58 5.46
CA TRP A 117 -12.88 -1.13 4.61
C TRP A 117 -13.78 -2.06 5.44
N SER A 118 -15.08 -1.78 5.46
CA SER A 118 -15.99 -2.52 6.34
C SER A 118 -16.36 -3.89 5.76
N SER A 119 -16.11 -4.96 6.51
CA SER A 119 -16.42 -6.37 6.17
C SER A 119 -15.60 -7.07 5.09
N SER A 120 -14.82 -6.33 4.32
CA SER A 120 -13.88 -6.88 3.35
C SER A 120 -12.81 -5.84 3.04
N CYS A 121 -11.55 -6.24 3.04
CA CYS A 121 -10.46 -5.45 2.48
C CYS A 121 -10.77 -5.12 1.02
N LEU A 122 -10.06 -4.14 0.46
CA LEU A 122 -10.03 -4.00 -0.98
C LEU A 122 -9.61 -5.33 -1.61
N LYS A 123 -10.41 -5.84 -2.56
CA LYS A 123 -10.26 -7.20 -3.09
C LYS A 123 -9.74 -7.29 -4.52
N ASN A 124 -9.92 -6.26 -5.35
CA ASN A 124 -9.33 -6.21 -6.69
C ASN A 124 -8.89 -4.78 -7.07
N SER A 125 -7.82 -4.66 -7.85
CA SER A 125 -7.45 -3.45 -8.59
C SER A 125 -6.63 -3.78 -9.84
N TRP A 126 -6.93 -3.16 -10.98
CA TRP A 126 -6.11 -3.22 -12.21
C TRP A 126 -5.18 -2.01 -12.37
N SER A 127 -5.43 -0.92 -11.65
CA SER A 127 -4.56 0.24 -11.56
C SER A 127 -4.95 1.09 -10.34
N LEU A 128 -3.96 1.54 -9.58
CA LEU A 128 -4.15 2.42 -8.42
C LEU A 128 -2.91 3.30 -8.23
N ASP A 129 -3.09 4.60 -8.01
CA ASP A 129 -2.10 5.43 -7.31
C ASP A 129 -2.78 5.90 -6.02
N PHE A 130 -2.14 5.64 -4.90
CA PHE A 130 -2.68 5.92 -3.58
C PHE A 130 -1.60 6.56 -2.69
N ARG A 131 -1.99 7.60 -1.98
CA ARG A 131 -1.18 8.22 -0.92
C ARG A 131 -2.00 8.29 0.37
N THR A 132 -1.38 7.93 1.49
CA THR A 132 -1.90 8.28 2.80
C THR A 132 -1.64 9.77 3.11
N GLY A 133 -1.65 10.15 4.38
CA GLY A 133 -1.41 11.53 4.80
C GLY A 133 -1.32 11.74 6.31
N ASP A 134 -1.53 10.68 7.10
CA ASP A 134 -1.39 10.68 8.55
C ASP A 134 0.11 10.43 8.90
N SER A 135 0.42 9.88 10.06
CA SER A 135 1.70 9.21 10.34
C SER A 135 1.40 7.99 11.20
N ASN A 136 2.13 6.89 11.05
CA ASN A 136 1.80 5.59 11.68
C ASN A 136 0.50 5.00 11.05
N ASP A 137 0.51 4.89 9.73
CA ASP A 137 -0.59 4.38 8.90
C ASP A 137 -0.78 2.85 9.01
N LEU A 138 -1.96 2.38 8.58
CA LEU A 138 -2.29 0.96 8.50
C LEU A 138 -2.99 0.65 7.18
N VAL A 139 -2.27 -0.03 6.28
CA VAL A 139 -2.73 -0.39 4.93
C VAL A 139 -3.01 -1.89 4.85
N LEU A 140 -4.21 -2.26 4.38
CA LEU A 140 -4.70 -3.64 4.31
C LEU A 140 -5.29 -3.93 2.91
N ILE A 141 -4.61 -4.73 2.09
CA ILE A 141 -4.92 -4.94 0.67
C ILE A 141 -4.93 -6.44 0.35
N GLY A 142 -6.05 -6.97 -0.18
CA GLY A 142 -6.26 -8.41 -0.44
C GLY A 142 -6.33 -9.31 0.80
N TYR A 143 -5.82 -8.84 1.94
CA TYR A 143 -5.43 -9.68 3.08
C TYR A 143 -6.60 -10.23 3.92
N CYS A 144 -7.80 -9.63 3.86
CA CYS A 144 -8.92 -10.04 4.72
C CYS A 144 -9.38 -11.49 4.49
N ASP A 145 -9.37 -11.97 3.25
CA ASP A 145 -9.84 -13.33 2.92
C ASP A 145 -8.91 -14.42 3.52
N HIS A 146 -7.62 -14.08 3.73
CA HIS A 146 -6.62 -14.94 4.38
C HIS A 146 -6.95 -15.25 5.85
N LEU A 147 -7.75 -14.44 6.56
CA LEU A 147 -8.19 -14.77 7.93
C LEU A 147 -9.02 -16.06 8.02
N SER A 148 -9.65 -16.49 6.93
CA SER A 148 -10.38 -17.76 6.90
C SER A 148 -9.44 -18.98 6.96
N ASN A 149 -8.19 -18.82 6.52
CA ASN A 149 -7.12 -19.81 6.61
C ASN A 149 -5.75 -19.13 6.43
N PRO A 150 -5.05 -18.75 7.51
CA PRO A 150 -3.74 -18.09 7.41
C PRO A 150 -2.60 -19.01 6.93
N ASN A 151 -2.89 -20.28 6.63
CA ASN A 151 -1.96 -21.19 5.95
C ASN A 151 -2.40 -21.51 4.51
N ALA A 152 -3.34 -20.73 3.95
CA ALA A 152 -3.71 -20.83 2.55
C ALA A 152 -2.62 -20.21 1.66
N LYS A 153 -1.69 -21.06 1.18
CA LYS A 153 -0.99 -20.79 -0.10
C LYS A 153 -2.05 -20.40 -1.13
N SER A 154 -1.78 -19.37 -1.94
CA SER A 154 -2.74 -18.94 -2.96
C SER A 154 -3.03 -20.12 -3.89
N THR A 155 -4.31 -20.39 -4.16
CA THR A 155 -4.75 -21.53 -4.99
C THR A 155 -5.00 -21.13 -6.44
N SER A 156 -4.82 -19.85 -6.77
CA SER A 156 -4.81 -19.34 -8.15
C SER A 156 -3.46 -18.72 -8.49
N THR A 157 -3.23 -18.60 -9.79
CA THR A 157 -2.15 -17.81 -10.40
C THR A 157 -2.61 -16.40 -10.80
N ASP A 158 -3.84 -16.03 -10.42
CA ASP A 158 -4.38 -14.68 -10.58
C ASP A 158 -3.67 -13.70 -9.63
N PHE A 159 -3.65 -12.43 -10.01
CA PHE A 159 -3.24 -11.33 -9.15
C PHE A 159 -4.45 -10.43 -8.94
N HIS A 160 -4.86 -10.29 -7.68
CA HIS A 160 -5.95 -9.41 -7.27
C HIS A 160 -5.58 -7.94 -7.40
N PHE A 161 -4.30 -7.61 -7.20
CA PHE A 161 -3.78 -6.25 -7.35
C PHE A 161 -2.76 -6.21 -8.47
N GLN A 162 -3.00 -5.32 -9.45
CA GLN A 162 -2.14 -5.13 -10.61
C GLN A 162 -1.89 -3.63 -10.81
N THR A 163 -0.65 -3.26 -11.13
CA THR A 163 -0.29 -1.87 -11.50
C THR A 163 -0.70 -0.83 -10.43
N ALA A 164 -0.36 -1.13 -9.18
CA ALA A 164 -0.77 -0.37 -7.99
C ALA A 164 0.43 0.26 -7.25
N THR A 165 0.46 1.58 -7.18
CA THR A 165 1.37 2.36 -6.33
C THR A 165 0.69 2.73 -5.02
N ILE A 166 1.40 2.52 -3.91
CA ILE A 166 1.00 2.84 -2.54
C ILE A 166 2.12 3.66 -1.92
N HIS A 167 1.80 4.87 -1.48
CA HIS A 167 2.64 5.66 -0.61
C HIS A 167 2.00 5.73 0.78
N THR A 168 2.71 5.27 1.80
CA THR A 168 2.44 5.67 3.18
C THR A 168 3.29 6.92 3.51
N LYS A 169 3.52 7.31 4.78
CA LYS A 169 4.05 8.65 5.08
C LYS A 169 4.65 8.79 6.49
N SER A 170 5.97 9.01 6.55
CA SER A 170 6.70 9.62 7.67
C SER A 170 6.22 9.12 9.04
N GLY A 171 6.46 7.84 9.35
CA GLY A 171 5.77 7.16 10.45
C GLY A 171 6.41 5.87 10.93
N ALA A 172 5.65 5.06 11.66
CA ALA A 172 5.95 3.65 11.91
C ALA A 172 4.75 2.86 11.38
N ASP A 173 4.68 2.85 10.06
CA ASP A 173 3.57 2.45 9.22
C ASP A 173 3.52 0.92 9.08
N ARG A 174 2.33 0.39 8.80
CA ARG A 174 2.08 -1.05 8.82
C ARG A 174 1.28 -1.48 7.60
N VAL A 175 1.92 -2.28 6.75
CA VAL A 175 1.41 -2.59 5.42
C VAL A 175 1.23 -4.10 5.28
N TYR A 176 0.01 -4.54 4.99
CA TYR A 176 -0.30 -5.96 4.83
C TYR A 176 -0.96 -6.17 3.47
N VAL A 177 -0.21 -6.76 2.54
CA VAL A 177 -0.60 -6.91 1.13
C VAL A 177 -0.62 -8.37 0.71
N ARG A 178 -1.52 -8.71 -0.21
CA ARG A 178 -1.69 -10.06 -0.71
C ARG A 178 -2.06 -10.09 -2.20
N ASP A 179 -1.51 -11.08 -2.91
CA ASP A 179 -1.85 -11.42 -4.31
C ASP A 179 -1.62 -10.23 -5.29
N ILE A 180 -0.37 -9.71 -5.31
CA ILE A 180 0.05 -8.45 -5.96
C ILE A 180 0.96 -8.62 -7.21
N SER A 181 0.82 -7.69 -8.17
CA SER A 181 1.57 -7.63 -9.43
C SER A 181 1.83 -6.17 -9.85
N ARG A 182 3.01 -5.89 -10.43
CA ARG A 182 3.39 -4.57 -10.97
C ARG A 182 3.19 -3.43 -9.97
N ALA A 183 3.42 -3.75 -8.70
CA ALA A 183 3.18 -2.84 -7.60
C ALA A 183 4.42 -2.03 -7.24
N ALA A 184 4.21 -0.85 -6.67
CA ALA A 184 5.21 -0.09 -5.94
C ALA A 184 4.64 0.23 -4.56
N ILE A 185 5.40 -0.03 -3.52
CA ILE A 185 5.03 0.28 -2.15
C ILE A 185 6.17 1.08 -1.55
N ASP A 186 5.84 2.29 -1.15
CA ASP A 186 6.69 3.27 -0.52
C ASP A 186 6.21 3.42 0.92
N LEU A 187 7.08 3.13 1.89
CA LEU A 187 6.70 3.06 3.29
C LEU A 187 6.79 4.44 4.00
N GLY A 188 7.68 5.33 3.56
CA GLY A 188 7.63 6.73 4.04
C GLY A 188 8.47 7.78 3.31
N ASN A 189 8.91 7.55 2.06
CA ASN A 189 9.87 8.42 1.38
C ASN A 189 9.46 9.91 1.29
N GLY A 190 10.49 10.74 1.27
CA GLY A 190 10.41 12.18 1.48
C GLY A 190 9.62 12.95 0.42
N ALA A 191 9.12 14.10 0.86
CA ALA A 191 8.40 15.06 0.03
C ALA A 191 7.18 14.45 -0.71
N ASN A 192 6.37 13.69 0.03
CA ASN A 192 5.16 12.99 -0.41
C ASN A 192 5.45 11.75 -1.30
N GLY A 193 6.44 10.95 -0.91
CA GLY A 193 6.73 9.65 -1.50
C GLY A 193 7.60 9.68 -2.75
N ARG A 194 8.57 10.59 -2.82
CA ARG A 194 9.50 10.65 -3.95
C ARG A 194 10.64 9.67 -3.74
N THR A 195 10.89 8.79 -4.71
CA THR A 195 11.99 7.80 -4.62
C THR A 195 13.40 8.42 -4.65
N ASP A 196 13.53 9.74 -4.85
CA ASP A 196 14.81 10.47 -4.85
C ASP A 196 15.16 11.21 -3.55
N THR A 197 14.24 11.18 -2.57
CA THR A 197 14.31 11.93 -1.31
C THR A 197 13.91 11.03 -0.16
N VAL A 198 14.75 10.93 0.89
CA VAL A 198 14.40 10.26 2.16
C VAL A 198 13.74 11.28 3.10
N ASP A 199 12.72 10.89 3.86
CA ASP A 199 12.20 11.73 4.94
C ASP A 199 12.95 11.43 6.26
N ALA A 200 13.50 12.46 6.89
CA ALA A 200 14.23 12.29 8.16
C ALA A 200 13.31 12.37 9.40
N THR A 201 11.98 12.26 9.19
CA THR A 201 10.96 12.16 10.26
C THR A 201 10.15 10.87 10.19
N ASP A 202 10.60 9.94 9.35
CA ASP A 202 10.14 8.56 9.21
C ASP A 202 10.63 7.69 10.39
N GLY A 203 10.26 6.40 10.42
CA GLY A 203 10.58 5.49 11.51
C GLY A 203 10.31 4.02 11.19
N ASP A 204 10.46 3.13 12.18
CA ASP A 204 10.51 1.68 11.97
C ASP A 204 9.24 1.08 11.34
N ASP A 205 9.27 0.83 10.02
CA ASP A 205 8.14 0.31 9.26
C ASP A 205 8.05 -1.23 9.28
N VAL A 206 6.84 -1.76 9.09
CA VAL A 206 6.61 -3.22 8.95
C VAL A 206 5.66 -3.53 7.81
N ILE A 207 6.16 -4.22 6.78
CA ILE A 207 5.35 -4.78 5.69
C ILE A 207 5.34 -6.31 5.71
N ALA A 208 4.17 -6.91 5.43
CA ALA A 208 4.02 -8.34 5.14
C ALA A 208 3.35 -8.59 3.78
N ILE A 209 4.01 -9.39 2.95
CA ILE A 209 3.65 -9.66 1.55
C ILE A 209 3.34 -11.15 1.38
N HIS A 210 2.07 -11.48 1.13
CA HIS A 210 1.56 -12.85 1.01
C HIS A 210 1.00 -13.19 -0.38
N GLY A 211 0.74 -14.48 -0.59
CA GLY A 211 0.14 -14.99 -1.82
C GLY A 211 1.02 -14.86 -3.06
N ASN A 212 0.36 -14.88 -4.21
CA ASN A 212 0.97 -14.78 -5.52
C ASN A 212 1.54 -13.36 -5.72
N SER A 213 2.86 -13.22 -5.76
CA SER A 213 3.53 -11.92 -5.58
C SER A 213 4.73 -11.79 -6.51
N HIS A 214 4.61 -11.01 -7.58
CA HIS A 214 5.66 -10.86 -8.59
C HIS A 214 5.78 -9.43 -9.10
N ASP A 215 6.90 -9.08 -9.72
CA ASP A 215 7.09 -7.78 -10.39
C ASP A 215 6.70 -6.60 -9.47
N PHE A 216 7.25 -6.50 -8.25
CA PHE A 216 6.90 -5.42 -7.31
C PHE A 216 8.13 -4.69 -6.75
N ARG A 217 7.96 -3.45 -6.29
CA ARG A 217 9.02 -2.67 -5.61
C ARG A 217 8.59 -2.33 -4.19
N ILE A 218 9.51 -2.49 -3.24
CA ILE A 218 9.40 -1.93 -1.89
C ILE A 218 10.50 -0.89 -1.73
N PHE A 219 10.12 0.30 -1.29
CA PHE A 219 11.00 1.33 -0.76
C PHE A 219 10.59 1.51 0.71
N GLY A 220 11.50 1.42 1.67
CA GLY A 220 11.25 1.79 3.07
C GLY A 220 11.20 3.31 3.20
N GLY A 221 12.11 3.89 3.97
CA GLY A 221 12.37 5.33 3.91
C GLY A 221 13.56 5.75 4.77
N ALA A 222 13.31 5.94 6.07
CA ALA A 222 14.32 5.99 7.11
C ALA A 222 13.79 5.40 8.41
N GLY A 223 14.36 4.28 8.84
CA GLY A 223 13.85 3.50 9.96
C GLY A 223 14.66 2.22 10.09
N ASN A 224 14.18 1.28 10.89
CA ASN A 224 14.70 -0.08 10.93
C ASN A 224 13.65 -0.99 10.28
N ASP A 225 13.50 -0.89 8.96
CA ASP A 225 12.31 -1.31 8.25
C ASP A 225 12.32 -2.82 7.98
N VAL A 226 11.17 -3.46 8.24
CA VAL A 226 11.07 -4.93 8.21
C VAL A 226 10.12 -5.40 7.12
N VAL A 227 10.71 -6.05 6.11
CA VAL A 227 9.98 -6.58 4.94
C VAL A 227 9.83 -8.09 5.06
N PHE A 228 8.65 -8.57 5.45
CA PHE A 228 8.32 -10.00 5.44
C PHE A 228 7.75 -10.42 4.07
N TRP A 229 8.43 -11.31 3.35
CA TRP A 229 7.95 -11.86 2.07
C TRP A 229 7.75 -13.38 2.14
N TYR A 230 6.50 -13.81 1.99
CA TYR A 230 6.06 -15.20 2.06
C TYR A 230 6.22 -15.88 0.69
N ILE A 231 7.46 -16.00 0.23
CA ILE A 231 7.84 -16.60 -1.07
C ILE A 231 7.20 -17.96 -1.27
N ASP A 232 7.06 -18.76 -0.22
CA ASP A 232 6.50 -20.11 -0.30
C ASP A 232 4.99 -20.12 -0.64
N GLU A 233 4.29 -18.99 -0.60
CA GLU A 233 2.90 -18.86 -1.12
C GLU A 233 2.83 -18.51 -2.63
N ASN A 234 3.96 -18.22 -3.26
CA ASN A 234 4.05 -17.56 -4.56
C ASN A 234 3.98 -18.56 -5.73
N LEU A 235 2.77 -18.85 -6.24
CA LEU A 235 2.56 -19.68 -7.43
C LEU A 235 2.94 -18.95 -8.73
N GLN A 236 4.24 -18.66 -8.92
CA GLN A 236 4.72 -17.82 -10.03
C GLN A 236 4.30 -18.34 -11.41
N SER A 237 3.45 -17.55 -12.08
CA SER A 237 3.09 -17.72 -13.49
C SER A 237 4.22 -17.30 -14.46
N THR A 238 5.30 -16.68 -13.97
CA THR A 238 6.48 -16.29 -14.77
C THR A 238 7.74 -16.23 -13.89
N ALA A 239 8.59 -17.25 -13.97
CA ALA A 239 9.78 -17.47 -13.14
C ALA A 239 10.98 -16.52 -13.41
N TYR A 240 10.72 -15.29 -13.89
CA TYR A 240 11.74 -14.28 -14.23
C TYR A 240 11.36 -12.85 -13.81
N LEU A 241 10.26 -12.67 -13.08
CA LEU A 241 9.78 -11.37 -12.61
C LEU A 241 9.86 -11.27 -11.08
N GLY A 242 11.09 -11.27 -10.56
CA GLY A 242 11.34 -11.02 -9.14
C GLY A 242 11.10 -9.55 -8.75
N PRO A 243 10.87 -9.25 -7.46
CA PRO A 243 10.78 -7.88 -6.96
C PRO A 243 12.13 -7.16 -6.85
N ASN A 244 12.06 -5.85 -6.59
CA ASN A 244 13.18 -5.04 -6.12
C ASN A 244 12.88 -4.50 -4.71
N PHE A 245 13.83 -4.63 -3.80
CA PHE A 245 13.78 -4.10 -2.44
C PHE A 245 14.85 -3.02 -2.29
N PHE A 246 14.44 -1.88 -1.73
CA PHE A 246 15.27 -0.74 -1.35
C PHE A 246 14.91 -0.40 0.10
N GLY A 247 15.91 -0.31 0.99
CA GLY A 247 15.66 0.12 2.36
C GLY A 247 15.29 1.60 2.38
N THR A 248 16.16 2.43 1.80
CA THR A 248 15.83 3.82 1.46
C THR A 248 15.10 3.96 0.10
N GLY A 249 14.98 5.19 -0.40
CA GLY A 249 14.45 5.47 -1.74
C GLY A 249 15.36 4.99 -2.89
N SER A 250 14.73 4.62 -4.01
CA SER A 250 15.38 3.91 -5.12
C SER A 250 16.04 4.77 -6.21
N TRP A 251 16.20 6.09 -6.00
CA TRP A 251 16.83 6.99 -6.97
C TRP A 251 17.82 7.99 -6.38
N GLY A 252 18.80 8.37 -7.19
CA GLY A 252 19.51 9.65 -7.09
C GLY A 252 20.28 9.85 -5.78
N SER A 253 19.72 10.66 -4.88
CA SER A 253 20.31 10.98 -3.59
C SER A 253 19.69 10.28 -2.40
N ALA A 254 18.65 9.46 -2.58
CA ALA A 254 18.07 8.63 -1.53
C ALA A 254 18.87 7.34 -1.32
N LEU A 255 19.33 6.71 -2.41
CA LEU A 255 20.18 5.51 -2.38
C LEU A 255 21.44 5.68 -1.52
N TRP A 256 21.66 4.75 -0.59
CA TRP A 256 22.83 4.61 0.29
C TRP A 256 23.05 5.78 1.22
N ARG A 257 22.01 6.17 1.98
CA ARG A 257 21.95 7.54 2.53
C ARG A 257 21.33 7.73 3.92
N ASP A 258 20.74 6.70 4.49
CA ASP A 258 20.40 6.58 5.91
C ASP A 258 21.64 6.10 6.71
N SER A 259 21.43 5.59 7.93
CA SER A 259 22.45 4.84 8.67
C SER A 259 21.85 3.85 9.67
N ASP A 260 20.65 3.37 9.37
CA ASP A 260 19.79 2.62 10.28
C ASP A 260 19.96 1.12 9.99
N THR A 261 18.93 0.27 10.00
CA THR A 261 19.13 -1.18 9.80
C THR A 261 17.89 -1.87 9.25
N ASP A 262 17.82 -1.97 7.93
CA ASP A 262 16.69 -2.59 7.24
C ASP A 262 16.85 -4.12 7.11
N ARG A 263 15.74 -4.85 7.29
CA ARG A 263 15.72 -6.31 7.30
C ARG A 263 14.71 -6.91 6.32
N LEU A 264 15.22 -7.60 5.30
CA LEU A 264 14.42 -8.44 4.43
C LEU A 264 14.24 -9.85 5.04
N VAL A 265 13.06 -10.13 5.57
CA VAL A 265 12.68 -11.43 6.13
C VAL A 265 12.03 -12.31 5.06
N LEU A 266 12.81 -13.27 4.57
CA LEU A 266 12.35 -14.28 3.62
C LEU A 266 11.64 -15.38 4.39
N VAL A 267 10.31 -15.45 4.31
CA VAL A 267 9.50 -16.46 5.02
C VAL A 267 9.48 -17.76 4.22
N ILE A 268 10.60 -18.47 4.33
CA ILE A 268 10.93 -19.75 3.69
C ILE A 268 11.47 -20.73 4.76
N PRO A 269 11.62 -22.04 4.48
CA PRO A 269 12.07 -22.99 5.50
C PRO A 269 13.42 -22.62 6.12
N THR A 270 13.52 -22.65 7.45
CA THR A 270 14.74 -22.34 8.22
C THR A 270 15.92 -23.29 7.90
N SER A 271 15.63 -24.47 7.34
CA SER A 271 16.58 -25.42 6.80
C SER A 271 17.24 -24.99 5.48
N THR A 272 16.74 -23.94 4.82
CA THR A 272 17.33 -23.39 3.59
C THR A 272 18.79 -22.99 3.83
N GLU A 273 19.64 -23.30 2.86
CA GLU A 273 21.06 -22.99 2.85
C GLU A 273 21.32 -21.87 1.84
N VAL A 274 22.11 -20.89 2.26
CA VAL A 274 22.57 -19.77 1.43
C VAL A 274 23.81 -20.23 0.63
N ILE A 275 23.82 -19.93 -0.67
CA ILE A 275 24.93 -20.23 -1.58
C ILE A 275 25.27 -19.01 -2.45
N GLU A 276 26.49 -18.97 -2.99
CA GLU A 276 27.01 -17.76 -3.65
C GLU A 276 27.32 -17.96 -5.15
N ALA A 277 27.28 -19.22 -5.63
CA ALA A 277 27.77 -19.58 -6.95
C ALA A 277 27.01 -20.73 -7.60
N GLY A 278 27.05 -20.79 -8.94
CA GLY A 278 26.36 -21.80 -9.74
C GLY A 278 24.89 -21.47 -10.00
N SER A 279 24.13 -22.49 -10.42
CA SER A 279 22.67 -22.44 -10.58
C SER A 279 21.98 -22.88 -9.30
N THR A 280 20.97 -22.14 -8.84
CA THR A 280 20.25 -22.40 -7.57
C THR A 280 19.58 -23.79 -7.54
N PRO A 281 20.05 -24.72 -6.69
CA PRO A 281 19.42 -26.03 -6.47
C PRO A 281 18.15 -25.94 -5.61
N ALA A 282 17.34 -27.01 -5.60
CA ALA A 282 16.13 -27.07 -4.79
C ALA A 282 16.42 -26.99 -3.28
N GLY A 283 15.63 -26.21 -2.54
CA GLY A 283 15.80 -25.93 -1.12
C GLY A 283 16.99 -25.01 -0.81
N LYS A 284 17.34 -24.08 -1.71
CA LYS A 284 18.47 -23.14 -1.58
C LYS A 284 18.06 -21.71 -1.90
N LEU A 285 18.74 -20.78 -1.25
CA LEU A 285 18.77 -19.36 -1.61
C LEU A 285 20.15 -19.06 -2.17
N ARG A 286 20.24 -18.55 -3.39
CA ARG A 286 21.47 -18.00 -3.96
C ARG A 286 21.50 -16.50 -3.79
N VAL A 287 22.68 -15.95 -3.52
CA VAL A 287 22.94 -14.52 -3.37
C VAL A 287 24.21 -14.16 -4.14
N VAL A 288 24.19 -13.06 -4.90
CA VAL A 288 25.34 -12.58 -5.69
C VAL A 288 25.32 -11.05 -5.75
N GLY A 289 26.31 -10.37 -5.17
CA GLY A 289 26.53 -8.94 -5.43
C GLY A 289 26.97 -8.66 -6.86
N VAL A 290 26.52 -7.53 -7.43
CA VAL A 290 26.65 -7.28 -8.87
C VAL A 290 27.44 -6.00 -9.17
N ASP A 291 28.65 -6.16 -9.72
CA ASP A 291 29.41 -5.08 -10.37
C ASP A 291 28.83 -4.74 -11.77
N SER A 292 27.57 -4.33 -11.79
CA SER A 292 26.82 -3.96 -13.00
C SER A 292 26.87 -2.45 -13.28
N SER A 293 26.52 -2.06 -14.50
CA SER A 293 26.16 -0.68 -14.81
C SER A 293 24.87 -0.27 -14.08
N TYR A 294 24.71 1.03 -13.86
CA TYR A 294 23.42 1.61 -13.50
C TYR A 294 22.37 1.31 -14.59
N VAL A 295 21.24 0.69 -14.24
CA VAL A 295 20.14 0.38 -15.16
C VAL A 295 18.84 0.94 -14.60
N VAL A 296 18.21 1.85 -15.34
CA VAL A 296 16.88 2.40 -15.05
C VAL A 296 15.82 1.52 -15.71
N ASP A 297 14.69 1.32 -15.03
CA ASP A 297 13.49 0.83 -15.70
C ASP A 297 12.85 1.97 -16.51
N THR A 298 12.99 1.93 -17.84
CA THR A 298 12.52 3.02 -18.72
C THR A 298 11.03 3.36 -18.57
N PRO A 299 10.09 2.43 -18.36
CA PRO A 299 8.69 2.74 -18.06
C PRO A 299 8.46 3.64 -16.84
N THR A 300 9.32 3.57 -15.82
CA THR A 300 9.21 4.40 -14.60
C THR A 300 10.15 5.61 -14.61
N GLU A 301 10.95 5.82 -15.67
CA GLU A 301 12.00 6.83 -15.65
C GLU A 301 11.50 8.26 -15.37
N ASP A 302 10.40 8.70 -15.99
CA ASP A 302 9.86 10.05 -15.77
C ASP A 302 8.94 10.16 -14.53
N ASP A 303 8.60 9.06 -13.86
CA ASP A 303 7.71 9.05 -12.70
C ASP A 303 8.50 9.20 -11.39
N VAL A 304 8.61 10.42 -10.89
CA VAL A 304 9.32 10.75 -9.63
C VAL A 304 8.80 10.05 -8.37
N TYR A 305 7.68 9.33 -8.45
CA TYR A 305 7.06 8.56 -7.36
C TYR A 305 7.24 7.03 -7.53
N ALA A 306 7.59 6.54 -8.72
CA ALA A 306 7.80 5.12 -9.01
C ALA A 306 9.18 4.78 -9.61
N ARG A 307 9.98 5.79 -9.99
CA ARG A 307 11.30 5.68 -10.64
C ARG A 307 12.27 4.90 -9.77
N TYR A 308 12.78 3.78 -10.29
CA TYR A 308 13.74 2.92 -9.59
C TYR A 308 14.89 2.45 -10.51
N CYS A 309 16.01 2.03 -9.91
CA CYS A 309 17.07 1.30 -10.61
C CYS A 309 16.87 -0.22 -10.51
N ILE A 310 16.90 -0.92 -11.65
CA ILE A 310 16.88 -2.40 -11.68
C ILE A 310 18.17 -2.94 -11.05
N THR A 311 19.31 -2.35 -11.44
CA THR A 311 20.58 -2.47 -10.73
C THR A 311 21.14 -1.07 -10.55
N CYS A 312 21.47 -0.71 -9.31
CA CYS A 312 21.81 0.66 -8.94
C CYS A 312 23.29 1.00 -9.16
N GLY A 313 24.01 0.17 -9.92
CA GLY A 313 25.45 0.30 -10.12
C GLY A 313 26.24 0.04 -8.85
N VAL A 314 27.32 0.79 -8.68
CA VAL A 314 28.24 0.72 -7.54
C VAL A 314 28.35 2.11 -6.91
N SER A 315 28.18 2.21 -5.59
CA SER A 315 28.17 3.48 -4.87
C SER A 315 29.56 4.13 -4.78
N SER A 316 29.62 5.38 -4.31
CA SER A 316 30.90 6.06 -4.02
C SER A 316 31.72 5.40 -2.89
N THR A 317 31.08 4.56 -2.07
CA THR A 317 31.68 3.74 -1.00
C THR A 317 31.79 2.27 -1.40
N SER A 318 31.57 1.95 -2.68
CA SER A 318 31.57 0.60 -3.26
C SER A 318 30.43 -0.34 -2.85
N ARG A 319 29.36 0.16 -2.19
CA ARG A 319 28.10 -0.60 -1.95
C ARG A 319 27.45 -0.99 -3.29
N LYS A 320 26.76 -2.13 -3.36
CA LYS A 320 26.19 -2.69 -4.60
C LYS A 320 24.78 -3.23 -4.38
N THR A 321 24.02 -3.36 -5.48
CA THR A 321 22.81 -4.21 -5.49
C THR A 321 23.23 -5.70 -5.40
N LEU A 322 22.58 -6.46 -4.51
CA LEU A 322 22.59 -7.93 -4.51
C LEU A 322 21.48 -8.46 -5.43
N ILE A 323 21.78 -9.52 -6.19
CA ILE A 323 20.77 -10.38 -6.83
C ILE A 323 20.58 -11.63 -5.98
N LEU A 324 19.32 -11.96 -5.70
CA LEU A 324 18.89 -13.17 -5.02
C LEU A 324 18.05 -14.06 -5.95
N GLU A 325 18.12 -15.37 -5.73
CA GLU A 325 17.37 -16.39 -6.47
C GLU A 325 17.02 -17.51 -5.47
N TYR A 326 15.72 -17.74 -5.20
CA TYR A 326 15.25 -18.83 -4.34
C TYR A 326 14.62 -19.95 -5.17
N ARG A 327 14.91 -21.20 -4.78
CA ARG A 327 14.20 -22.38 -5.27
C ARG A 327 13.76 -23.23 -4.09
N ASP A 328 12.47 -23.53 -4.01
CA ASP A 328 11.92 -24.36 -2.93
C ASP A 328 12.37 -25.83 -3.04
N ILE A 329 12.08 -26.63 -2.02
CA ILE A 329 12.52 -28.03 -1.94
C ILE A 329 11.74 -28.98 -2.87
N SER A 330 10.57 -28.58 -3.35
CA SER A 330 9.72 -29.34 -4.29
C SER A 330 9.92 -28.96 -5.77
N ASP A 331 10.72 -27.93 -6.06
CA ASP A 331 10.95 -27.35 -7.39
C ASP A 331 9.66 -26.86 -8.08
N GLN A 332 8.71 -26.37 -7.28
CA GLN A 332 7.45 -25.75 -7.71
C GLN A 332 7.53 -24.21 -7.69
N ILE A 333 8.36 -23.66 -6.81
CA ILE A 333 8.59 -22.23 -6.65
C ILE A 333 10.07 -21.95 -6.93
N LEU A 334 10.33 -21.40 -8.10
CA LEU A 334 11.60 -20.77 -8.47
C LEU A 334 11.30 -19.28 -8.64
N THR A 335 11.84 -18.44 -7.76
CA THR A 335 11.70 -16.99 -7.97
C THR A 335 12.56 -16.56 -9.15
N GLY A 336 12.03 -15.70 -10.00
CA GLY A 336 12.89 -14.85 -10.83
C GLY A 336 13.91 -14.08 -9.98
N TYR A 337 15.01 -13.64 -10.59
CA TYR A 337 16.01 -12.82 -9.93
C TYR A 337 15.35 -11.61 -9.27
N PHE A 338 15.54 -11.49 -7.96
CA PHE A 338 15.06 -10.36 -7.17
C PHE A 338 16.24 -9.57 -6.63
N TYR A 339 16.06 -8.27 -6.51
CA TYR A 339 17.15 -7.31 -6.28
C TYR A 339 17.01 -6.73 -4.88
N VAL A 340 18.12 -6.63 -4.15
CA VAL A 340 18.18 -6.01 -2.82
C VAL A 340 19.28 -4.95 -2.88
N THR A 341 18.92 -3.70 -2.63
CA THR A 341 19.86 -2.57 -2.56
C THR A 341 19.62 -1.84 -1.25
N ASP A 342 20.68 -1.44 -0.56
CA ASP A 342 20.54 -0.63 0.65
C ASP A 342 19.69 -1.32 1.72
N PHE A 343 20.08 -2.54 2.07
CA PHE A 343 19.60 -3.28 3.25
C PHE A 343 20.83 -3.77 3.99
N GLU A 344 20.77 -3.81 5.31
CA GLU A 344 21.85 -4.26 6.19
C GLU A 344 21.66 -5.72 6.60
N GLU A 345 20.43 -6.25 6.59
CA GLU A 345 20.12 -7.59 7.06
C GLU A 345 19.20 -8.39 6.11
N ILE A 346 19.50 -9.68 5.96
CA ILE A 346 18.58 -10.69 5.40
C ILE A 346 18.32 -11.78 6.44
N GLN A 347 17.06 -12.13 6.64
CA GLN A 347 16.66 -13.24 7.50
C GLN A 347 16.05 -14.38 6.68
N VAL A 348 16.52 -15.61 6.93
CA VAL A 348 16.02 -16.85 6.31
C VAL A 348 15.13 -17.58 7.31
N GLY A 349 13.83 -17.57 7.02
CA GLY A 349 12.76 -18.09 7.86
C GLY A 349 12.37 -17.15 9.01
N VAL A 350 11.45 -17.61 9.85
CA VAL A 350 10.88 -16.85 10.98
C VAL A 350 11.02 -17.62 12.29
N GLY A 351 11.18 -16.89 13.39
CA GLY A 351 11.19 -17.43 14.75
C GLY A 351 12.30 -18.45 15.03
N GLN A 352 11.97 -19.47 15.85
CA GLN A 352 12.97 -20.40 16.37
C GLN A 352 13.71 -21.19 15.28
N GLY A 353 15.00 -20.91 15.14
CA GLY A 353 15.91 -21.59 14.20
C GLY A 353 16.06 -20.89 12.85
N ALA A 354 15.37 -19.77 12.63
CA ALA A 354 15.68 -18.85 11.55
C ALA A 354 17.10 -18.27 11.70
N LYS A 355 17.66 -17.81 10.58
CA LYS A 355 19.05 -17.33 10.50
C LYS A 355 19.05 -15.88 10.00
N VAL A 356 19.68 -14.97 10.74
CA VAL A 356 19.92 -13.60 10.29
C VAL A 356 21.34 -13.51 9.72
N TYR A 357 21.50 -12.79 8.63
CA TYR A 357 22.76 -12.51 7.96
C TYR A 357 22.94 -11.01 7.82
N GLU A 358 24.11 -10.51 8.17
CA GLU A 358 24.56 -9.16 7.81
C GLU A 358 24.92 -9.15 6.33
N ILE A 359 24.47 -8.12 5.61
CA ILE A 359 24.81 -7.87 4.22
C ILE A 359 26.20 -7.21 4.15
N ASP A 360 27.11 -7.83 3.40
CA ASP A 360 28.33 -7.18 2.90
C ASP A 360 28.09 -6.82 1.44
N ASP A 361 27.42 -5.69 1.20
CA ASP A 361 27.11 -5.20 -0.14
C ASP A 361 28.32 -4.65 -0.90
N VAL A 362 29.44 -4.39 -0.21
CA VAL A 362 30.70 -3.94 -0.80
C VAL A 362 31.41 -5.11 -1.50
N ASN A 363 31.49 -6.27 -0.85
CA ASN A 363 32.05 -7.48 -1.46
C ASN A 363 31.00 -8.27 -2.24
N GLY A 364 29.73 -8.23 -1.82
CA GLY A 364 28.59 -8.89 -2.49
C GLY A 364 28.11 -10.19 -1.84
N HIS A 365 28.21 -10.31 -0.52
CA HIS A 365 28.11 -11.56 0.26
C HIS A 365 27.20 -11.43 1.49
N LEU A 366 26.80 -12.57 2.08
CA LEU A 366 26.02 -12.63 3.33
C LEU A 366 26.81 -13.26 4.48
N ASN A 367 26.98 -12.52 5.58
CA ASN A 367 27.69 -12.97 6.78
C ASN A 367 26.68 -13.44 7.85
N TYR A 368 26.62 -14.73 8.14
CA TYR A 368 25.73 -15.25 9.19
C TYR A 368 26.16 -14.76 10.59
N ASN A 369 25.35 -13.90 11.22
CA ASN A 369 25.62 -13.38 12.55
C ASN A 369 24.63 -13.98 13.58
N SER A 370 25.11 -14.95 14.36
CA SER A 370 24.34 -15.65 15.40
C SER A 370 24.02 -14.82 16.65
N ASN A 371 24.42 -13.55 16.72
CA ASN A 371 24.09 -12.65 17.83
C ASN A 371 22.79 -11.88 17.56
N LEU A 372 22.48 -11.62 16.28
CA LEU A 372 21.24 -10.99 15.84
C LEU A 372 20.07 -11.91 16.18
N GLN A 373 19.02 -11.34 16.78
CA GLN A 373 17.81 -12.10 17.11
C GLN A 373 16.93 -12.22 15.87
N PRO A 374 16.51 -13.43 15.45
CA PRO A 374 15.51 -13.57 14.39
C PRO A 374 14.16 -13.02 14.83
N LEU A 375 13.44 -12.40 13.90
CA LEU A 375 12.08 -11.94 14.10
C LEU A 375 11.07 -13.08 13.96
N GLU A 376 10.05 -13.05 14.80
CA GLU A 376 8.81 -13.81 14.65
C GLU A 376 7.91 -13.16 13.57
N GLU A 377 6.88 -13.86 13.11
CA GLU A 377 5.91 -13.31 12.16
C GLU A 377 5.16 -12.09 12.73
N PRO A 378 4.86 -11.06 11.90
CA PRO A 378 4.19 -9.86 12.37
C PRO A 378 2.73 -10.17 12.74
N ASN A 379 2.29 -9.70 13.91
CA ASN A 379 0.93 -9.94 14.40
C ASN A 379 -0.13 -9.25 13.52
N PHE A 380 -0.67 -9.97 12.54
CA PHE A 380 -1.68 -9.43 11.62
C PHE A 380 -2.91 -8.91 12.38
N PRO A 381 -3.33 -7.64 12.20
CA PRO A 381 -4.36 -7.02 13.01
C PRO A 381 -5.79 -7.38 12.54
N SER A 382 -6.13 -8.67 12.68
CA SER A 382 -7.37 -9.33 12.27
C SER A 382 -8.69 -8.63 12.67
N GLN A 383 -8.66 -7.78 13.69
CA GLN A 383 -9.79 -6.97 14.15
C GLN A 383 -10.27 -5.89 13.14
N TYR A 384 -9.46 -5.54 12.14
CA TYR A 384 -9.87 -4.58 11.10
C TYR A 384 -10.66 -5.24 9.97
N CYS A 385 -10.48 -6.54 9.76
CA CYS A 385 -11.14 -7.33 8.71
C CYS A 385 -12.55 -7.81 9.09
N GLN A 386 -12.94 -7.66 10.36
CA GLN A 386 -14.22 -8.15 10.85
C GLN A 386 -15.40 -7.41 10.19
N PRO A 387 -16.51 -8.09 9.88
CA PRO A 387 -17.73 -7.44 9.42
C PRO A 387 -18.19 -6.34 10.37
N ILE A 388 -18.25 -5.10 9.88
CA ILE A 388 -19.07 -4.09 10.55
C ILE A 388 -20.52 -4.51 10.32
N ILE A 389 -21.10 -5.13 11.33
CA ILE A 389 -22.52 -5.43 11.38
C ILE A 389 -23.27 -4.09 11.49
N VAL A 390 -23.57 -3.50 10.33
CA VAL A 390 -24.45 -2.34 10.23
C VAL A 390 -25.87 -2.83 10.56
N SER A 391 -26.22 -2.82 11.84
CA SER A 391 -27.58 -3.11 12.26
C SER A 391 -28.50 -1.98 11.76
N ASN A 392 -29.54 -2.35 10.99
CA ASN A 392 -30.47 -1.39 10.37
C ASN A 392 -31.18 -0.46 11.38
N SER A 393 -31.11 -0.76 12.69
CA SER A 393 -31.47 0.16 13.78
C SER A 393 -30.75 1.51 13.68
N ASN A 394 -29.45 1.52 13.38
CA ASN A 394 -28.59 2.70 13.56
C ASN A 394 -28.75 3.72 12.41
N ILE A 395 -29.30 3.29 11.28
CA ILE A 395 -29.69 4.18 10.16
C ILE A 395 -30.99 4.92 10.52
N LEU A 396 -31.90 4.27 11.25
CA LEU A 396 -33.20 4.85 11.64
C LEU A 396 -33.12 5.71 12.92
N GLU A 397 -32.31 5.35 13.92
CA GLU A 397 -32.22 6.14 15.16
C GLU A 397 -31.72 7.58 14.92
N ASN A 398 -30.85 7.80 13.93
CA ASN A 398 -30.39 9.14 13.56
C ASN A 398 -31.45 9.99 12.84
N GLN A 399 -32.52 9.41 12.27
CA GLN A 399 -33.62 10.19 11.68
C GLN A 399 -34.63 10.72 12.72
N ILE A 400 -34.61 10.21 13.95
CA ILE A 400 -35.65 10.51 14.96
C ILE A 400 -35.43 11.85 15.68
N TYR A 401 -34.25 12.48 15.58
CA TYR A 401 -33.93 13.73 16.28
C TYR A 401 -34.40 15.03 15.61
N PHE A 402 -35.03 14.98 14.43
CA PHE A 402 -35.50 16.18 13.71
C PHE A 402 -36.99 16.51 13.82
N PHE A 403 -37.79 15.73 14.59
CA PHE A 403 -39.26 15.86 14.59
C PHE A 403 -39.92 16.29 15.92
N VAL A 404 -39.17 16.88 16.87
CA VAL A 404 -39.71 17.27 18.19
C VAL A 404 -39.78 18.80 18.42
N PHE A 405 -39.01 19.63 17.69
CA PHE A 405 -39.01 21.10 17.86
C PHE A 405 -40.03 21.86 16.98
N GLY A 406 -40.96 21.15 16.33
CA GLY A 406 -41.94 21.73 15.40
C GLY A 406 -43.33 22.04 15.97
N PHE A 407 -43.61 21.79 17.25
CA PHE A 407 -45.00 21.77 17.78
C PHE A 407 -45.26 22.56 19.08
N LEU A 408 -44.41 23.55 19.41
CA LEU A 408 -44.59 24.41 20.60
C LEU A 408 -44.70 25.92 20.30
N LEU A 409 -45.30 26.28 19.16
CA LEU A 409 -45.54 27.69 18.81
C LEU A 409 -46.92 27.95 18.16
N LEU A 410 -48.00 27.34 18.69
CA LEU A 410 -49.37 27.57 18.20
C LEU A 410 -50.42 27.77 19.31
N PHE A 411 -50.04 28.38 20.44
CA PHE A 411 -50.96 28.84 21.49
C PHE A 411 -50.47 30.16 22.10
N LEU A 412 -50.45 31.25 21.31
CA LEU A 412 -50.35 32.64 21.80
C LEU A 412 -50.72 33.69 20.72
N LEU A 413 -51.90 33.53 20.12
CA LEU A 413 -52.68 34.56 19.41
C LEU A 413 -54.16 34.38 19.75
#